data_AF-A0A410PW36-F1
#
_entry.id   AF-A0A410PW36-F1
#
_cell.length_a   1.000
_cell.length_b   1.000
_cell.length_c   1.000
_cell.angle_alpha   90.00
_cell.angle_beta   90.00
_cell.angle_gamma   90.00
#
_symmetry.space_group_name_H-M   'P 1'
#
loop_
_entity.id
_entity.type
_entity.pdbx_description
1 polymer ?
#
loop_
_entity_poly.entity_id
_entity_poly.type
_entity_poly.pdbx_seq_one_letter_code
_entity_poly.pdbx_strand_id
1 'polypeptide(L)'
;MKFLLINAISWFADILIFLLLARAVLSWFITGQYNSLYKMYGVICNLTEPIVAPCRKLSMKLNTGMLDLSVFFAFFLVSIARKLIITLLLIIM
;
A
#
# COMPACT_ATOMS: atom_id res chain seq x y z
N MET A 1 13.96 24.36 -6.02
CA MET A 1 13.65 23.11 -6.75
C MET A 1 13.67 21.86 -5.86
N LYS A 2 14.59 21.70 -4.91
CA LYS A 2 14.65 20.53 -4.01
C LYS A 2 13.32 20.23 -3.28
N PHE A 3 12.70 21.27 -2.74
CA PHE A 3 11.44 21.16 -1.99
C PHE A 3 10.25 20.66 -2.83
N LEU A 4 10.18 21.04 -4.12
CA LEU A 4 9.14 20.57 -5.03
C LEU A 4 9.26 19.05 -5.29
N LEU A 5 10.50 18.57 -5.45
CA LEU A 5 10.79 17.16 -5.70
C LEU A 5 10.47 16.28 -4.49
N ILE A 6 10.85 16.74 -3.29
CA ILE A 6 10.52 16.07 -2.02
C ILE A 6 9.00 16.02 -1.82
N ASN A 7 8.29 17.10 -2.12
CA ASN A 7 6.83 17.15 -2.00
C ASN A 7 6.14 16.22 -2.99
N ALA A 8 6.59 16.18 -4.26
CA ALA A 8 6.02 15.28 -5.26
C ALA A 8 6.16 13.80 -4.85
N ILE A 9 7.33 13.40 -4.38
CA ILE A 9 7.59 12.03 -3.89
C ILE A 9 6.75 11.73 -2.64
N SER A 10 6.66 12.69 -1.72
CA SER A 10 5.85 12.56 -0.51
C SER A 10 4.39 12.35 -0.85
N TRP A 11 3.83 13.17 -1.74
CA TRP A 11 2.45 13.06 -2.18
C TRP A 11 2.17 11.73 -2.87
N PHE A 12 3.09 11.27 -3.72
CA PHE A 12 2.96 9.95 -4.35
C PHE A 12 2.93 8.81 -3.32
N ALA A 13 3.83 8.85 -2.33
CA ALA A 13 3.82 7.88 -1.24
C ALA A 13 2.55 7.94 -0.39
N ASP A 14 2.04 9.15 -0.11
CA ASP A 14 0.80 9.36 0.64
C ASP A 14 -0.42 8.80 -0.11
N ILE A 15 -0.48 8.96 -1.45
CA ILE A 15 -1.52 8.35 -2.29
C ILE A 15 -1.47 6.82 -2.22
N LEU A 16 -0.28 6.22 -2.29
CA LEU A 16 -0.11 4.77 -2.16
C LEU A 16 -0.55 4.26 -0.79
N ILE A 17 -0.19 4.97 0.27
CA ILE A 17 -0.62 4.67 1.64
C ILE A 17 -2.14 4.75 1.75
N PHE A 18 -2.76 5.79 1.18
CA PHE A 18 -4.20 5.95 1.18
C PHE A 18 -4.91 4.82 0.43
N LEU A 19 -4.36 4.36 -0.71
CA LEU A 19 -4.87 3.22 -1.46
C LEU A 19 -4.83 1.91 -0.64
N LEU A 20 -3.75 1.68 0.09
CA LEU A 20 -3.61 0.52 0.97
C LEU A 20 -4.62 0.59 2.12
N LEU A 21 -4.80 1.77 2.72
CA LEU A 21 -5.78 1.97 3.78
C LEU A 21 -7.21 1.79 3.26
N ALA A 22 -7.53 2.36 2.10
CA ALA A 22 -8.81 2.16 1.43
C ALA A 22 -9.07 0.68 1.15
N ARG A 23 -8.06 -0.08 0.70
CA ARG A 23 -8.17 -1.54 0.52
C ARG A 23 -8.48 -2.25 1.83
N ALA A 24 -7.79 -1.93 2.93
CA ALA A 24 -8.05 -2.55 4.24
C ALA A 24 -9.47 -2.25 4.74
N VAL A 25 -9.91 -0.99 4.65
CA VAL A 25 -11.27 -0.60 5.04
C VAL A 25 -12.30 -1.30 4.16
N LEU A 26 -12.12 -1.28 2.85
CA LEU A 26 -13.03 -1.95 1.91
C LEU A 26 -13.06 -3.47 2.12
N SER A 27 -11.96 -4.11 2.52
CA SER A 27 -11.93 -5.54 2.86
C SER A 27 -12.90 -5.88 4.00
N TRP A 28 -13.00 -5.02 5.02
CA TRP A 28 -13.96 -5.19 6.12
C TRP A 28 -15.41 -4.92 5.70
N PHE A 29 -15.65 -3.96 4.80
CA PHE A 29 -17.01 -3.62 4.36
C PHE A 29 -17.55 -4.56 3.26
N ILE A 30 -16.68 -5.22 2.50
CA ILE A 30 -17.07 -6.08 1.38
C ILE A 30 -17.10 -7.53 1.86
N THR A 31 -18.23 -7.92 2.46
CA THR A 31 -18.52 -9.29 2.89
C THR A 31 -19.50 -10.01 1.96
N GLY A 32 -19.35 -9.87 0.63
CA GLY A 32 -20.18 -10.59 -0.35
C GLY A 32 -19.92 -10.21 -1.80
N GLN A 33 -19.94 -11.21 -2.70
CA GLN A 33 -19.63 -11.08 -4.14
C GLN A 33 -20.67 -10.26 -4.95
N TYR A 34 -21.83 -9.96 -4.38
CA TYR A 34 -22.96 -9.32 -5.08
C TYR A 34 -23.05 -7.79 -4.92
N ASN A 35 -22.12 -7.17 -4.17
CA ASN A 35 -22.10 -5.71 -4.03
C ASN A 35 -21.42 -5.05 -5.23
N SER A 36 -22.03 -3.98 -5.78
CA SER A 36 -21.44 -3.16 -6.85
C SER A 36 -20.02 -2.65 -6.50
N LEU A 37 -19.77 -2.46 -5.19
CA LEU A 37 -18.48 -2.09 -4.61
C LEU A 37 -17.36 -3.15 -4.80
N TYR A 38 -17.72 -4.42 -5.07
CA TYR A 38 -16.75 -5.48 -5.34
C TYR A 38 -15.92 -5.18 -6.59
N LYS A 39 -16.52 -4.60 -7.64
CA LYS A 39 -15.78 -4.19 -8.84
C LYS A 39 -14.76 -3.11 -8.54
N MET A 40 -15.13 -2.09 -7.76
CA MET A 40 -14.21 -1.03 -7.35
C MET A 40 -13.07 -1.57 -6.48
N TYR A 41 -13.39 -2.47 -5.55
CA TYR A 41 -12.39 -3.16 -4.74
C TYR A 41 -11.45 -4.04 -5.58
N GLY A 42 -11.96 -4.72 -6.61
CA GLY A 42 -11.14 -5.48 -7.56
C GLY A 42 -10.13 -4.61 -8.29
N VAL A 43 -10.52 -3.41 -8.72
CA VAL A 43 -9.59 -2.45 -9.35
C VAL A 43 -8.51 -1.98 -8.37
N ILE A 44 -8.90 -1.64 -7.14
CA ILE A 44 -7.95 -1.24 -6.09
C ILE A 44 -7.01 -2.41 -5.73
N CYS A 45 -7.54 -3.63 -5.65
CA CYS A 45 -6.77 -4.84 -5.43
C CYS A 45 -5.76 -5.08 -6.55
N ASN A 46 -6.16 -5.00 -7.82
CA ASN A 46 -5.26 -5.19 -8.95
C ASN A 46 -4.17 -4.12 -9.00
N LEU A 47 -4.51 -2.87 -8.65
CA LEU A 47 -3.54 -1.77 -8.66
C LEU A 47 -2.55 -1.88 -7.50
N THR A 48 -2.99 -2.39 -6.35
CA THR A 48 -2.13 -2.60 -5.16
C THR A 48 -1.49 -3.99 -5.13
N GLU A 49 -1.94 -4.93 -5.96
CA GLU A 49 -1.42 -6.30 -6.07
C GLU A 49 0.07 -6.38 -6.33
N PRO A 50 0.71 -5.60 -7.23
CA PRO A 50 2.17 -5.67 -7.39
C PRO A 50 2.94 -5.35 -6.09
N ILE A 51 2.36 -4.53 -5.21
CA ILE A 51 2.95 -4.14 -3.92
C ILE A 51 2.60 -5.17 -2.83
N VAL A 52 1.36 -5.66 -2.83
CA VAL A 52 0.82 -6.56 -1.79
C VAL A 52 1.16 -8.03 -2.07
N ALA A 53 1.31 -8.46 -3.32
CA ALA A 53 1.66 -9.83 -3.71
C ALA A 53 2.98 -10.33 -3.09
N PRO A 54 4.10 -9.58 -3.10
CA PRO A 54 5.30 -10.01 -2.40
C PRO A 54 5.08 -10.06 -0.88
N CYS A 55 4.32 -9.11 -0.32
CA CYS A 55 3.96 -9.11 1.10
C CYS A 55 3.08 -10.32 1.47
N ARG A 56 2.19 -10.76 0.57
CA ARG A 56 1.33 -11.93 0.73
C ARG A 56 2.11 -13.23 0.68
N LYS A 57 3.12 -13.34 -0.19
CA LYS A 57 4.06 -14.47 -0.19
C LYS A 57 4.83 -14.56 1.12
N LEU A 58 5.22 -13.42 1.69
CA LEU A 58 5.88 -13.36 3.00
C LEU A 58 4.92 -13.76 4.13
N SER A 59 3.69 -13.24 4.13
CA SER A 59 2.65 -13.59 5.13
C SER A 59 2.27 -15.08 5.07
N MET A 60 2.17 -15.67 3.88
CA MET A 60 1.94 -17.12 3.72
C MET A 60 3.08 -17.95 4.33
N LYS A 61 4.33 -17.51 4.19
CA LYS A 61 5.48 -18.17 4.86
C LYS A 61 5.41 -18.04 6.38
N LEU A 62 4.86 -16.95 6.89
CA LEU A 62 4.75 -16.68 8.33
C LEU A 62 3.49 -17.27 8.98
N ASN A 63 2.65 -17.97 8.20
CA ASN A 63 1.41 -18.63 8.65
C ASN A 63 0.45 -17.69 9.41
N THR A 64 0.58 -16.38 9.18
CA THR A 64 -0.37 -15.36 9.59
C THR A 64 -1.58 -15.50 8.66
N GLY A 65 -2.63 -16.15 9.17
CA GLY A 65 -3.84 -16.58 8.45
C GLY A 65 -4.64 -15.45 7.77
N MET A 66 -5.96 -15.62 7.66
CA MET A 66 -6.93 -14.75 6.95
C MET A 66 -6.92 -13.25 7.28
N LEU A 67 -6.07 -12.79 8.21
CA LEU A 67 -5.90 -11.38 8.49
C LEU A 67 -5.12 -10.69 7.36
N ASP A 68 -5.60 -9.52 6.94
CA ASP A 68 -4.97 -8.62 5.97
C ASP A 68 -3.67 -7.96 6.53
N LEU A 69 -2.85 -8.71 7.29
CA LEU A 69 -1.50 -8.32 7.68
C LEU A 69 -0.62 -8.01 6.46
N SER A 70 -0.97 -8.56 5.29
CA SER A 70 -0.36 -8.18 4.01
C SER A 70 -0.47 -6.68 3.71
N VAL A 71 -1.59 -6.04 4.05
CA VAL A 71 -1.81 -4.59 3.87
C VAL A 71 -1.01 -3.80 4.90
N PHE A 72 -0.93 -4.30 6.13
CA PHE A 72 -0.12 -3.69 7.18
C PHE A 72 1.39 -3.72 6.85
N PHE A 73 1.88 -4.86 6.35
CA PHE A 73 3.25 -4.98 5.84
C PHE A 73 3.50 -4.07 4.65
N ALA A 74 2.55 -3.98 3.70
CA ALA A 74 2.68 -3.07 2.57
C ALA A 74 2.75 -1.60 3.01
N PHE A 75 1.94 -1.20 3.99
CA PHE A 75 2.02 0.15 4.59
C PHE A 75 3.41 0.41 5.18
N PHE A 76 3.94 -0.54 5.95
CA PHE A 76 5.26 -0.43 6.56
C PHE A 76 6.37 -0.31 5.51
N LEU A 77 6.29 -1.11 4.45
CA LEU A 77 7.25 -1.14 3.34
C LEU A 77 7.23 0.20 2.58
N VAL A 78 6.05 0.75 2.27
CA VAL A 78 5.90 2.06 1.63
C VAL A 78 6.43 3.18 2.52
N SER A 79 6.16 3.13 3.83
CA SER A 79 6.65 4.14 4.78
C SER A 79 8.18 4.13 4.91
N ILE A 80 8.80 2.95 4.94
CA ILE A 80 10.26 2.79 4.90
C ILE A 80 10.82 3.29 3.57
N ALA A 81 10.23 2.90 2.44
CA ALA A 81 10.66 3.33 1.12
C ALA A 81 10.61 4.85 0.99
N ARG A 82 9.52 5.49 1.46
CA ARG A 82 9.40 6.96 1.50
C ARG A 82 10.54 7.58 2.30
N LYS A 83 10.79 7.11 3.53
CA LYS A 83 11.88 7.64 4.38
C LYS A 83 13.24 7.46 3.73
N LEU A 84 13.51 6.29 3.15
CA LEU A 84 14.75 6.00 2.43
C LEU A 84 14.96 6.95 1.26
N ILE A 85 13.94 7.11 0.39
CA ILE A 85 14.01 7.98 -0.77
C ILE A 85 14.23 9.42 -0.35
N ILE A 86 13.47 9.94 0.62
CA ILE A 86 13.63 11.32 1.11
C ILE A 86 15.02 11.52 1.71
N THR A 87 15.50 10.56 2.52
CA THR A 87 16.83 10.65 3.15
C THR A 87 17.95 10.64 2.11
N LEU A 88 17.89 9.73 1.13
CA LEU A 88 18.84 9.69 0.01
C LEU A 88 18.85 10.99 -0.78
N LEU A 89 17.67 11.54 -1.06
CA LEU A 89 17.51 12.78 -1.83
C LEU A 89 18.04 14.00 -1.06
N LEU A 90 17.89 14.01 0.27
CA LEU A 90 18.50 15.01 1.15
C LEU A 90 20.03 14.87 1.24
N ILE A 91 20.57 13.64 1.20
CA ILE A 91 22.02 13.40 1.24
C ILE A 91 22.69 13.80 -0.08
N ILE A 92 22.04 13.51 -1.22
CA ILE A 92 22.60 13.73 -2.56
C ILE A 92 22.55 15.20 -2.98
N MET A 93 21.52 15.94 -2.56
CA MET A 93 21.29 17.32 -3.00
C MET A 93 21.85 18.36 -2.04
#